data_AF-A0A350X1W7-F1
#
_entry.id   AF-A0A350X1W7-F1
#
_cell.length_a   1.000
_cell.length_b   1.000
_cell.length_c   1.000
_cell.angle_alpha   90.00
_cell.angle_beta   90.00
_cell.angle_gamma   90.00
#
_symmetry.space_group_name_H-M   'P 1'
#
loop_
_entity.id
_entity.type
_entity.pdbx_description
1 polymer ?
#
loop_
_entity_poly.entity_id
_entity_poly.type
_entity_poly.pdbx_seq_one_letter_code
_entity_poly.pdbx_strand_id
1 'polypeptide(L)' 'MNQNRVQLIVYLKKFNVSNKVAQYGHVIYSSRKMNYTCLYINESDKDQVVSKLKSLHGVQKVEVSPYALSGIVEK' A
#
# COMPACT_ATOMS: atom_id res chain seq x y z
N MET A 1 1.14 -22.76 -0.50
CA MET A 1 0.99 -22.06 0.80
C MET A 1 0.15 -20.82 0.56
N ASN A 2 -1.00 -20.67 1.23
CA ASN A 2 -1.81 -19.46 1.11
C ASN A 2 -0.99 -18.27 1.65
N GLN A 3 -0.69 -17.30 0.79
CA GLN A 3 -0.04 -16.07 1.20
C GLN A 3 -1.11 -15.08 1.66
N ASN A 4 -1.07 -14.71 2.94
CA ASN A 4 -1.91 -13.65 3.47
C ASN A 4 -1.51 -12.31 2.86
N ARG A 5 -2.50 -11.48 2.56
CA ARG A 5 -2.29 -10.11 2.09
C ARG A 5 -2.65 -9.12 3.19
N VAL A 6 -2.00 -7.97 3.22
CA VAL A 6 -2.34 -6.86 4.12
C VAL A 6 -2.65 -5.62 3.28
N GLN A 7 -3.70 -4.90 3.67
CA GLN A 7 -4.03 -3.62 3.06
C GLN A 7 -3.21 -2.49 3.67
N LEU A 8 -2.68 -1.63 2.80
CA LEU A 8 -2.10 -0.35 3.17
C LEU A 8 -2.92 0.80 2.59
N ILE A 9 -3.02 1.90 3.34
CA ILE A 9 -3.44 3.22 2.82
C ILE A 9 -2.23 4.14 2.91
N VAL A 10 -1.80 4.66 1.77
CA VAL A 10 -0.63 5.53 1.66
C VAL A 10 -1.07 6.93 1.27
N TYR A 11 -0.93 7.88 2.19
CA TYR A 11 -1.25 9.29 1.99
C TYR A 11 -0.06 10.04 1.40
N LEU A 12 -0.33 10.89 0.41
CA LEU A 12 0.67 11.50 -0.47
C LEU A 12 0.55 13.03 -0.45
N LYS A 13 1.70 13.70 -0.52
CA LYS A 13 1.78 15.16 -0.67
C LYS A 13 1.21 15.64 -2.01
N LYS A 14 1.40 14.85 -3.07
CA LYS A 14 0.90 15.10 -4.43
C LYS A 14 0.57 13.76 -5.10
N PHE A 15 -0.50 13.73 -5.89
CA PHE A 15 -0.95 12.50 -6.54
C PHE A 15 0.10 11.85 -7.45
N ASN A 16 1.02 12.60 -8.04
CA ASN A 16 2.08 12.04 -8.89
C ASN A 16 3.04 11.08 -8.16
N VAL A 17 3.09 11.11 -6.82
CA VAL A 17 3.85 10.16 -5.99
C VAL A 17 3.23 8.76 -6.05
N SER A 18 1.94 8.63 -6.40
CA SER A 18 1.24 7.34 -6.48
C SER A 18 1.90 6.36 -7.43
N ASN A 19 2.51 6.84 -8.53
CA ASN A 19 3.26 6.01 -9.47
C ASN A 19 4.46 5.31 -8.83
N LYS A 20 5.13 5.96 -7.87
CA LYS A 20 6.24 5.34 -7.11
C LYS A 20 5.69 4.35 -6.09
N VAL A 21 4.57 4.67 -5.44
CA VAL A 21 3.90 3.80 -4.45
C VAL A 21 3.37 2.52 -5.10
N ALA A 22 2.88 2.58 -6.33
CA ALA A 22 2.38 1.43 -7.08
C ALA A 22 3.44 0.33 -7.33
N GLN A 23 4.73 0.64 -7.19
CA GLN A 23 5.82 -0.33 -7.34
C GLN A 23 5.92 -1.30 -6.14
N TYR A 24 5.23 -1.02 -5.05
CA TYR A 24 5.38 -1.75 -3.78
C TYR A 24 4.27 -2.76 -3.51
N GLY A 25 3.24 -2.85 -4.36
CA GLY A 25 2.12 -3.74 -4.14
C GLY A 25 1.04 -3.62 -5.21
N HIS A 26 0.02 -4.45 -5.09
CA HIS A 26 -1.14 -4.42 -5.98
C HIS A 26 -2.04 -3.24 -5.63
N VAL A 27 -2.19 -2.29 -6.56
CA VAL A 27 -3.05 -1.11 -6.36
C VAL A 27 -4.51 -1.50 -6.46
N ILE A 28 -5.27 -1.26 -5.39
CA ILE A 28 -6.71 -1.54 -5.33
C ILE A 28 -7.49 -0.28 -5.72
N TYR A 29 -7.02 0.87 -5.24
CA TYR A 29 -7.70 2.14 -5.41
C TYR A 29 -6.71 3.28 -5.26
N SER A 30 -6.95 4.39 -5.96
CA SER A 30 -6.17 5.62 -5.82
C SER A 30 -7.07 6.83 -5.96
N SER A 31 -7.07 7.71 -4.94
CA SER A 31 -7.83 8.96 -4.96
C SER A 31 -6.94 10.12 -5.38
N ARG A 32 -7.21 10.68 -6.57
CA ARG A 32 -6.54 11.91 -7.02
C ARG A 32 -6.97 13.13 -6.20
N LYS A 33 -8.24 13.20 -5.80
CA LYS A 33 -8.79 14.32 -5.03
C LYS A 33 -8.21 14.38 -3.60
N MET A 34 -8.06 13.22 -2.96
CA MET A 34 -7.60 13.12 -1.57
C MET A 34 -6.10 12.79 -1.44
N ASN A 35 -5.40 12.61 -2.55
CA ASN A 35 -3.99 12.22 -2.61
C ASN A 35 -3.64 10.99 -1.75
N TYR A 36 -4.31 9.86 -1.97
CA TYR A 36 -3.90 8.59 -1.35
C TYR A 36 -4.02 7.40 -2.31
N THR A 37 -3.27 6.34 -2.02
CA THR A 37 -3.29 5.07 -2.74
C THR A 37 -3.46 3.91 -1.77
N CYS A 38 -4.41 3.03 -2.07
CA CYS A 38 -4.62 1.77 -1.36
C CYS A 38 -3.90 0.63 -2.07
N LEU A 39 -3.12 -0.15 -1.34
CA LEU A 39 -2.32 -1.26 -1.85
C LEU A 39 -2.64 -2.54 -1.08
N TYR A 40 -2.59 -3.68 -1.76
CA TYR A 40 -2.33 -4.97 -1.11
C TYR A 40 -0.87 -5.35 -1.25
N ILE A 41 -0.31 -5.87 -0.17
CA ILE A 41 1.04 -6.42 -0.12
C ILE A 41 1.01 -7.78 0.56
N ASN A 42 2.07 -8.59 0.39
CA ASN A 42 2.22 -9.81 1.18
C ASN A 42 2.45 -9.47 2.65
N GLU A 43 1.80 -10.21 3.54
CA GLU A 43 2.00 -10.04 4.98
C GLU A 43 3.47 -10.25 5.39
N SER A 44 4.17 -11.19 4.73
CA SER A 44 5.60 -11.45 4.96
C SER A 44 6.50 -10.25 4.70
N ASP A 45 6.10 -9.36 3.78
CA ASP A 45 6.93 -8.26 3.30
C ASP A 45 6.55 -6.93 3.97
N LYS A 46 5.55 -6.96 4.87
CA LYS A 46 4.90 -5.78 5.47
C LYS A 46 5.87 -4.78 6.04
N ASP A 47 6.74 -5.20 6.96
CA ASP A 47 7.61 -4.27 7.68
C ASP A 47 8.65 -3.63 6.75
N GLN A 48 9.17 -4.41 5.81
CA GLN A 48 10.10 -3.92 4.79
C GLN A 48 9.43 -2.90 3.86
N VAL A 49 8.24 -3.22 3.34
CA VAL A 49 7.49 -2.35 2.42
C VAL A 49 7.06 -1.06 3.12
N VAL A 50 6.53 -1.14 4.34
CA VAL A 50 6.14 0.05 5.12
C VAL A 50 7.34 0.95 5.38
N SER A 51 8.50 0.38 5.72
CA SER A 51 9.74 1.16 5.91
C SER A 51 10.15 1.90 4.63
N LYS A 52 10.17 1.19 3.48
CA LYS A 52 10.50 1.81 2.18
C LYS A 52 9.50 2.90 1.80
N LEU A 53 8.20 2.66 1.96
CA LEU A 53 7.16 3.66 1.67
C LEU A 53 7.32 4.92 2.53
N LYS A 54 7.61 4.77 3.83
CA LYS A 54 7.85 5.92 4.72
C LYS A 54 9.08 6.74 4.34
N SER A 55 10.08 6.12 3.70
CA SER A 55 11.29 6.82 3.22
C SER A 55 11.09 7.59 1.90
N LEU A 56 10.00 7.34 1.16
CA LEU A 56 9.75 8.00 -0.12
C LEU A 56 9.44 9.48 0.08
N HIS A 57 10.19 10.34 -0.63
CA HIS A 57 9.87 11.76 -0.68
C HIS A 57 8.43 11.97 -1.22
N GLY A 58 7.59 12.62 -0.41
CA GLY A 58 6.21 12.91 -0.75
C GLY A 58 5.20 11.90 -0.21
N VAL A 59 5.61 10.84 0.49
CA VAL A 59 4.70 10.06 1.35
C VAL A 59 4.56 10.78 2.69
N GLN A 60 3.32 10.97 3.15
CA GLN A 60 3.00 11.69 4.38
C GLN A 60 2.64 10.73 5.52
N LYS A 61 1.92 9.65 5.21
CA LYS A 61 1.45 8.66 6.18
C LYS A 61 1.26 7.32 5.49
N VAL A 62 1.54 6.25 6.23
CA VAL A 62 1.20 4.88 5.84
C VAL A 62 0.36 4.28 6.96
N GLU A 63 -0.87 3.91 6.65
CA GLU A 63 -1.74 3.16 7.56
C GLU A 63 -1.79 1.70 7.12
N VAL A 64 -1.69 0.81 8.09
CA VAL A 64 -1.75 -0.64 7.90
C VAL A 64 -3.10 -1.11 8.43
N SER A 65 -3.86 -1.87 7.64
CA SER A 65 -5.07 -2.50 8.12
C SER A 65 -4.73 -3.48 9.26
N PRO A 66 -5.49 -3.49 10.37
CA PRO A 66 -5.30 -4.46 11.45
C PRO A 66 -5.73 -5.88 11.05
N TYR A 67 -6.47 -6.03 9.95
CA TYR A 67 -6.94 -7.31 9.45
C TYR A 67 -6.04 -7.81 8.32
N ALA A 68 -5.41 -8.97 8.52
CA ALA A 68 -4.83 -9.74 7.45
C ALA A 68 -5.96 -10.34 6.59
N LEU A 69 -5.86 -10.17 5.29
CA LEU A 69 -6.84 -10.65 4.33
C LEU A 69 -6.39 -12.03 3.84
N SER A 70 -6.98 -13.06 4.44
CA SER A 70 -6.88 -14.44 3.98
C SER A 70 -7.96 -14.69 2.91
N GLY A 71 -7.56 -14.89 1.65
CA GLY A 71 -8.48 -15.37 0.61
C GLY A 71 -8.85 -14.40 -0.50
N ILE A 72 -8.09 -13.31 -0.73
CA ILE A 72 -8.17 -12.61 -2.02
C ILE A 72 -7.45 -13.47 -3.06
N VAL A 73 -8.17 -14.47 -3.58
CA VAL A 73 -7.82 -15.16 -4.80
C VAL A 73 -8.01 -14.13 -5.91
N GLU A 74 -6.90 -13.70 -6.51
CA GLU A 74 -6.91 -12.88 -7.72
C GLU A 74 -7.84 -13.56 -8.72
N LYS A 75 -8.86 -12.83 -9.18
CA LYS A 75 -9.84 -13.30 -10.16
C LYS A 75 -9.34 -12.99 -11.56
#